data_AF-A0A7S3BA77-F1
#
_entry.id   AF-A0A7S3BA77-F1
#
_cell.length_a   1.000
_cell.length_b   1.000
_cell.length_c   1.000
_cell.angle_alpha   90.00
_cell.angle_beta   90.00
_cell.angle_gamma   90.00
#
_symmetry.space_group_name_H-M   'P 1'
#
loop_
_entity.id
_entity.type
_entity.pdbx_description
1 polymer ?
#
loop_
_entity_poly.entity_id
_entity_poly.type
_entity_poly.pdbx_seq_one_letter_code
_entity_poly.pdbx_strand_id
1 'polypeptide(L)'
;WPIVGAVTSPSIYPKSLCLAEARKLDSGSDHMVTKVTQLRSLLQNASSTDTVIYFHCDAGMDRTGEMYGDYMMTFQNQTYQEVYDFDNTIEGAGGRKIHTVSKQGLEWMCLYLQQKGRFDPQCNMCQ
;
A
#
# COMPACT_ATOMS: atom_id res chain seq x y z
N TRP A 1 -3.73 -14.88 -2.98
CA TRP A 1 -3.84 -13.63 -2.21
C TRP A 1 -4.37 -12.55 -3.14
N PRO A 2 -5.67 -12.59 -3.51
CA PRO A 2 -6.20 -11.59 -4.43
C PRO A 2 -6.12 -10.20 -3.77
N ILE A 3 -5.69 -9.23 -4.55
CA ILE A 3 -5.71 -7.80 -4.25
C ILE A 3 -6.52 -7.18 -5.38
N VAL A 4 -7.53 -6.40 -5.00
CA VAL A 4 -8.41 -5.66 -5.91
C VAL A 4 -7.99 -4.18 -5.95
N GLY A 5 -7.44 -3.67 -4.86
CA GLY A 5 -7.24 -2.25 -4.61
C GLY A 5 -8.48 -1.59 -4.01
N ALA A 6 -8.43 -0.26 -3.89
CA ALA A 6 -9.58 0.53 -3.46
C ALA A 6 -10.35 1.09 -4.66
N VAL A 7 -11.68 1.05 -4.60
CA VAL A 7 -12.55 1.60 -5.67
C VAL A 7 -12.92 3.07 -5.45
N THR A 8 -12.54 3.64 -4.31
CA THR A 8 -12.77 5.04 -3.96
C THR A 8 -11.46 5.69 -3.52
N SER A 9 -11.27 6.95 -3.92
CA SER A 9 -10.19 7.80 -3.42
C SER A 9 -10.56 8.34 -2.02
N PRO A 10 -9.61 8.48 -1.08
CA PRO A 10 -9.86 9.21 0.17
C PRO A 10 -10.35 10.66 -0.04
N SER A 11 -9.98 11.28 -1.16
CA SER A 11 -10.26 12.69 -1.47
C SER A 11 -11.72 13.01 -1.76
N ILE A 12 -12.57 11.99 -1.91
CA ILE A 12 -14.02 12.19 -2.13
C ILE A 12 -14.79 12.26 -0.81
N TYR A 13 -14.13 11.98 0.32
CA TYR A 13 -14.76 11.96 1.64
C TYR A 13 -14.35 13.21 2.43
N PRO A 14 -15.28 13.81 3.20
CA PRO A 14 -14.93 14.81 4.19
C PRO A 14 -13.92 14.25 5.18
N LYS A 15 -12.95 15.06 5.64
CA LYS A 15 -11.87 14.64 6.54
C LYS A 15 -12.28 13.73 7.70
N SER A 16 -13.37 14.05 8.40
CA SER A 16 -13.83 13.22 9.53
C SER A 16 -14.22 11.80 9.11
N LEU A 17 -14.95 11.65 8.01
CA LEU A 17 -15.36 10.36 7.46
C LEU A 17 -14.18 9.63 6.82
N CYS A 18 -13.36 10.34 6.05
CA CYS A 18 -12.13 9.82 5.46
C CYS A 18 -11.25 9.13 6.52
N LEU A 19 -10.94 9.83 7.62
CA LEU A 19 -10.11 9.27 8.69
C LEU A 19 -10.82 8.11 9.44
N ALA A 20 -12.14 8.13 9.51
CA ALA A 20 -12.91 7.03 10.11
C ALA A 20 -12.86 5.77 9.25
N GLU A 21 -12.94 5.90 7.93
CA GLU A 21 -12.82 4.77 6.98
C GLU A 21 -11.38 4.27 6.89
N ALA A 22 -10.38 5.16 6.90
CA ALA A 22 -8.98 4.76 6.91
C ALA A 22 -8.64 3.83 8.08
N ARG A 23 -9.23 4.05 9.29
CA ARG A 23 -9.04 3.16 10.45
C ARG A 23 -9.60 1.75 10.25
N LYS A 24 -10.51 1.57 9.29
CA LYS A 24 -11.14 0.28 8.96
C LYS A 24 -10.50 -0.40 7.74
N LEU A 25 -9.39 0.11 7.22
CA LEU A 25 -8.74 -0.41 6.02
C LEU A 25 -8.64 -1.94 6.00
N ASP A 26 -8.19 -2.54 7.10
CA ASP A 26 -7.99 -3.98 7.17
C ASP A 26 -9.27 -4.82 7.31
N SER A 27 -10.41 -4.17 7.54
CA SER A 27 -11.74 -4.80 7.49
C SER A 27 -12.29 -4.88 6.06
N GLY A 28 -11.62 -4.26 5.07
CA GLY A 28 -11.96 -4.37 3.66
C GLY A 28 -11.60 -5.73 3.06
N SER A 29 -11.97 -5.95 1.79
CA SER A 29 -11.78 -7.24 1.07
C SER A 29 -10.32 -7.69 0.99
N ASP A 30 -9.41 -6.72 0.90
CA ASP A 30 -8.01 -6.99 0.59
C ASP A 30 -7.20 -7.31 1.85
N HIS A 31 -7.69 -6.95 3.04
CA HIS A 31 -7.00 -7.21 4.32
C HIS A 31 -5.49 -6.83 4.27
N MET A 32 -5.16 -5.69 3.67
CA MET A 32 -3.78 -5.34 3.32
C MET A 32 -2.84 -5.26 4.53
N VAL A 33 -3.32 -4.77 5.68
CA VAL A 33 -2.51 -4.68 6.91
C VAL A 33 -2.19 -6.09 7.42
N THR A 34 -3.17 -6.98 7.40
CA THR A 34 -2.97 -8.40 7.72
C THR A 34 -1.96 -9.03 6.76
N LYS A 35 -2.05 -8.75 5.45
CA LYS A 35 -1.12 -9.31 4.44
C LYS A 35 0.32 -8.88 4.68
N VAL A 36 0.59 -7.58 4.79
CA VAL A 36 1.96 -7.08 5.03
C VAL A 36 2.53 -7.60 6.35
N THR A 37 1.68 -7.75 7.37
CA THR A 37 2.11 -8.27 8.68
C THR A 37 2.48 -9.75 8.58
N GLN A 38 1.69 -10.55 7.86
CA GLN A 38 2.01 -11.96 7.60
C GLN A 38 3.34 -12.10 6.82
N LEU A 39 3.57 -11.26 5.80
CA LEU A 39 4.86 -11.21 5.09
C LEU A 39 6.00 -10.91 6.05
N ARG A 40 5.84 -9.91 6.93
CA ARG A 40 6.86 -9.55 7.91
C ARG A 40 7.15 -10.70 8.87
N SER A 41 6.11 -11.39 9.36
CA SER A 41 6.28 -12.56 10.23
C SER A 41 7.03 -13.70 9.53
N LEU A 42 6.73 -13.97 8.25
CA LEU A 42 7.46 -14.98 7.48
C LEU A 42 8.95 -14.65 7.35
N LEU A 43 9.29 -13.37 7.16
CA LEU A 43 10.68 -12.91 7.06
C LEU A 43 11.41 -12.85 8.41
N GLN A 44 10.69 -12.68 9.52
CA GLN A 44 11.26 -12.62 10.86
C GLN A 44 11.37 -13.99 11.54
N ASN A 45 10.65 -14.99 11.05
CA ASN A 45 10.78 -16.35 11.56
C ASN A 45 12.20 -16.85 11.31
N ALA A 46 12.88 -17.23 12.39
CA ALA A 46 14.24 -17.72 12.35
C ALA A 46 14.32 -18.98 11.47
N SER A 47 14.84 -18.81 10.26
CA SER A 47 15.25 -19.88 9.36
C SER A 47 16.77 -19.99 9.39
N SER A 48 17.30 -21.20 9.18
CA SER A 48 18.74 -21.42 8.98
C SER A 48 19.25 -20.92 7.62
N THR A 49 18.35 -20.45 6.75
CA THR A 49 18.65 -19.95 5.41
C THR A 49 17.94 -18.63 5.14
N ASP A 50 18.57 -17.79 4.33
CA ASP A 50 17.95 -16.55 3.84
C ASP A 50 16.63 -16.85 3.13
N THR A 51 15.60 -16.07 3.47
CA THR A 51 14.25 -16.25 2.92
C THR A 51 13.90 -15.08 2.00
N VAL A 52 13.51 -15.40 0.77
CA VAL A 52 12.99 -14.43 -0.20
C VAL A 52 11.53 -14.75 -0.48
N ILE A 53 10.66 -13.76 -0.34
CA ILE A 53 9.26 -13.87 -0.71
C ILE A 53 9.05 -13.12 -2.03
N TYR A 54 8.58 -13.85 -3.03
CA TYR A 54 8.25 -13.29 -4.34
C TYR A 54 6.73 -13.26 -4.53
N PHE A 55 6.20 -12.11 -4.92
CA PHE A 55 4.80 -11.92 -5.30
C PHE A 55 4.74 -11.09 -6.57
N HIS A 56 3.78 -11.38 -7.44
CA HIS A 56 3.56 -10.62 -8.67
C HIS A 56 2.08 -10.63 -9.06
N CYS A 57 1.72 -9.66 -9.88
CA CYS A 57 0.53 -9.66 -10.72
C CYS A 57 0.96 -9.92 -12.17
N ASP A 58 0.05 -9.86 -13.12
CA ASP A 58 0.37 -10.22 -14.51
C ASP A 58 1.48 -9.34 -15.12
N ALA A 59 1.53 -8.05 -14.75
CA ALA A 59 2.53 -7.08 -15.25
C ALA A 59 3.59 -6.66 -14.22
N GLY A 60 3.46 -7.04 -12.95
CA GLY A 60 4.41 -6.66 -11.88
C GLY A 60 4.37 -5.19 -11.44
N MET A 61 3.38 -4.41 -11.87
CA MET A 61 3.10 -3.02 -11.48
C MET A 61 1.90 -3.00 -10.51
N ASP A 62 0.86 -2.18 -10.69
CA ASP A 62 -0.49 -2.30 -10.09
C ASP A 62 -0.58 -2.98 -8.70
N ARG A 63 -1.16 -4.18 -8.62
CA ARG A 63 -1.35 -4.95 -7.38
C ARG A 63 -0.03 -5.38 -6.73
N THR A 64 1.03 -5.53 -7.53
CA THR A 64 2.39 -5.78 -7.04
C THR A 64 2.96 -4.52 -6.40
N GLY A 65 2.81 -3.38 -7.07
CA GLY A 65 3.18 -2.06 -6.57
C GLY A 65 2.45 -1.69 -5.29
N GLU A 66 1.16 -2.01 -5.20
CA GLU A 66 0.35 -1.82 -3.99
C GLU A 66 0.88 -2.67 -2.82
N MET A 67 1.06 -3.97 -3.03
CA MET A 67 1.60 -4.87 -2.00
C MET A 67 3.02 -4.48 -1.57
N TYR A 68 3.87 -4.11 -2.53
CA TYR A 68 5.20 -3.58 -2.27
C TYR A 68 5.13 -2.29 -1.46
N GLY A 69 4.37 -1.31 -1.94
CA GLY A 69 4.28 0.00 -1.33
C GLY A 69 3.70 -0.06 0.07
N ASP A 70 2.67 -0.86 0.30
CA ASP A 70 2.10 -1.09 1.62
C ASP A 70 3.12 -1.70 2.59
N TYR A 71 3.93 -2.65 2.14
CA TYR A 71 4.99 -3.25 2.96
C TYR A 71 6.11 -2.24 3.25
N MET A 72 6.60 -1.52 2.23
CA MET A 72 7.70 -0.57 2.35
C MET A 72 7.32 0.65 3.17
N MET A 73 6.09 1.14 3.00
CA MET A 73 5.48 2.06 3.94
C MET A 73 5.49 1.37 5.29
N THR A 74 4.69 0.35 5.58
CA THR A 74 4.54 -0.19 6.94
C THR A 74 5.84 -0.48 7.70
N PHE A 75 6.87 -1.06 7.06
CA PHE A 75 8.04 -1.61 7.75
C PHE A 75 9.41 -1.01 7.35
N GLN A 76 9.51 -0.21 6.28
CA GLN A 76 10.79 0.29 5.77
C GLN A 76 10.90 1.82 5.74
N ASN A 77 10.00 2.52 6.42
CA ASN A 77 9.98 3.99 6.53
C ASN A 77 9.91 4.74 5.18
N GLN A 78 9.46 4.09 4.11
CA GLN A 78 9.17 4.80 2.88
C GLN A 78 7.89 5.63 3.00
N THR A 79 7.86 6.76 2.31
CA THR A 79 6.66 7.59 2.15
C THR A 79 5.77 7.07 1.02
N TYR A 80 4.52 7.52 1.01
CA TYR A 80 3.59 7.27 -0.08
C TYR A 80 4.15 7.69 -1.44
N GLN A 81 4.78 8.86 -1.53
CA GLN A 81 5.31 9.35 -2.81
C GLN A 81 6.47 8.48 -3.30
N GLU A 82 7.36 8.02 -2.41
CA GLU A 82 8.48 7.15 -2.79
C GLU A 82 7.97 5.84 -3.41
N VAL A 83 6.99 5.19 -2.79
CA VAL A 83 6.44 3.92 -3.29
C VAL A 83 5.60 4.12 -4.56
N TYR A 84 4.85 5.22 -4.64
CA TYR A 84 4.05 5.58 -5.81
C TYR A 84 4.95 5.88 -7.02
N ASP A 85 6.02 6.64 -6.83
CA ASP A 85 6.96 6.98 -7.89
C ASP A 85 7.72 5.74 -8.35
N PHE A 86 8.16 4.89 -7.42
CA PHE A 86 8.80 3.62 -7.74
C PHE A 86 7.92 2.76 -8.66
N ASP A 87 6.67 2.51 -8.30
CA ASP A 87 5.77 1.68 -9.12
C ASP A 87 5.56 2.31 -10.51
N ASN A 88 5.45 3.64 -10.58
CA ASN A 88 5.32 4.39 -11.83
C ASN A 88 6.58 4.41 -12.72
N THR A 89 7.68 3.79 -12.29
CA THR A 89 8.90 3.62 -13.08
C THR A 89 9.05 2.22 -13.69
N ILE A 90 8.23 1.25 -13.27
CA ILE A 90 8.39 -0.18 -13.62
C ILE A 90 8.32 -0.43 -15.13
N GLU A 91 7.40 0.23 -15.84
CA GLU A 91 7.28 0.12 -17.31
C GLU A 91 8.22 1.08 -18.08
N GLY A 92 9.14 1.77 -17.38
CA GLY A 92 10.13 2.66 -17.98
C GLY A 92 9.58 4.01 -18.45
N ALA A 93 10.44 4.78 -19.13
CA ALA A 93 10.10 6.11 -19.63
C ALA A 93 9.07 6.00 -20.77
N GLY A 94 7.86 6.51 -20.53
CA GLY A 94 6.73 6.41 -21.47
C GLY A 94 5.81 5.21 -21.23
N GLY A 95 6.11 4.39 -20.22
CA GLY A 95 5.22 3.31 -19.77
C GLY A 95 3.93 3.84 -19.12
N ARG A 96 2.97 2.94 -18.92
CA ARG A 96 1.73 3.25 -18.20
C ARG A 96 2.05 3.58 -16.74
N LYS A 97 1.13 4.27 -16.08
CA LYS A 97 1.14 4.51 -14.63
C LYS A 97 0.34 3.44 -13.89
N ILE A 98 0.61 3.29 -12.59
CA ILE A 98 -0.14 2.41 -11.70
C ILE A 98 -1.65 2.60 -11.90
N HIS A 99 -2.40 1.50 -11.94
CA HIS A 99 -3.83 1.55 -12.12
C HIS A 99 -4.50 2.27 -10.95
N THR A 100 -5.55 3.05 -11.24
CA THR A 100 -6.21 3.94 -10.28
C THR A 100 -6.62 3.24 -8.99
N VAL A 101 -7.10 1.99 -9.05
CA VAL A 101 -7.53 1.26 -7.86
C VAL A 101 -6.39 0.92 -6.91
N SER A 102 -5.22 0.58 -7.46
CA SER A 102 -4.02 0.28 -6.66
C SER A 102 -3.35 1.53 -6.14
N LYS A 103 -3.40 2.62 -6.92
CA LYS A 103 -3.07 3.96 -6.41
C LYS A 103 -3.92 4.29 -5.19
N GLN A 104 -5.23 4.19 -5.30
CA GLN A 104 -6.15 4.48 -4.19
C GLN A 104 -5.91 3.57 -2.99
N GLY A 105 -5.54 2.30 -3.21
CA GLY A 105 -5.09 1.38 -2.14
C GLY A 105 -3.91 1.94 -1.34
N LEU A 106 -2.85 2.38 -2.02
CA LEU A 106 -1.70 3.05 -1.39
C LEU A 106 -2.11 4.31 -0.64
N GLU A 107 -3.04 5.10 -1.20
CA GLU A 107 -3.54 6.32 -0.56
C GLU A 107 -4.25 6.01 0.77
N TRP A 108 -5.07 4.96 0.81
CA TRP A 108 -5.73 4.51 2.04
C TRP A 108 -4.76 3.91 3.05
N MET A 109 -3.77 3.13 2.62
CA MET A 109 -2.75 2.59 3.51
C MET A 109 -1.94 3.71 4.18
N CYS A 110 -1.57 4.72 3.41
CA CYS A 110 -0.92 5.91 3.95
C CYS A 110 -1.74 6.50 5.10
N LEU A 111 -3.03 6.77 4.88
CA LEU A 111 -3.90 7.37 5.89
C LEU A 111 -4.08 6.46 7.10
N TYR A 112 -4.20 5.14 6.89
CA TYR A 112 -4.24 4.17 7.97
C TYR A 112 -2.98 4.28 8.87
N LEU A 113 -1.80 4.32 8.27
CA LEU A 113 -0.53 4.46 9.00
C LEU A 113 -0.43 5.80 9.74
N GLN A 114 -0.94 6.89 9.14
CA GLN A 114 -1.01 8.19 9.79
C GLN A 114 -1.90 8.15 11.06
N GLN A 115 -3.02 7.44 11.00
CA GLN A 115 -3.88 7.20 12.17
C GLN A 115 -3.19 6.35 13.27
N LYS A 116 -2.13 5.62 12.93
CA LYS A 116 -1.28 4.87 13.86
C LYS A 116 -0.07 5.67 14.36
N GLY A 117 0.00 6.98 14.07
CA GLY A 117 1.05 7.88 14.54
C GLY A 117 2.25 7.97 13.60
N ARG A 118 2.15 7.45 12.38
CA ARG A 118 3.22 7.56 11.39
C ARG A 118 3.15 8.90 10.66
N PHE A 119 4.26 9.62 10.61
CA PHE A 119 4.31 10.89 9.91
C PHE A 119 4.70 10.69 8.44
N ASP A 120 3.82 11.13 7.55
CA ASP A 120 4.11 11.31 6.13
C ASP A 120 3.41 12.61 5.68
N PRO A 121 4.15 13.65 5.25
CA PRO A 121 3.57 14.94 4.89
C PRO A 121 2.73 14.90 3.60
N GLN A 122 2.95 13.90 2.75
CA GLN A 122 2.19 13.68 1.50
C GLN A 122 0.91 12.87 1.76
N CYS A 123 0.73 12.42 3.00
CA CYS A 123 -0.44 11.71 3.48
C CYS A 123 -1.58 12.65 3.89
N ASN A 124 -2.04 13.51 2.98
CA ASN A 124 -3.04 14.54 3.26
C ASN A 124 -4.22 14.51 2.27
N MET A 125 -4.66 13.30 1.94
CA MET A 125 -5.56 13.05 0.81
C MET A 125 -7.06 13.20 1.13
N CYS A 126 -7.43 13.56 2.36
CA CYS A 126 -8.82 13.83 2.72
C CYS A 126 -9.23 15.28 2.40
N GLN A 127 -10.50 15.50 2.02
CA GLN A 127 -11.06 16.83 1.74
C GLN A 127 -11.33 17.65 3.01
#